data_AF-A0AAX3ZKA4-F1
#
_entry.id   AF-A0AAX3ZKA4-F1
#
_cell.length_a   1.000
_cell.length_b   1.000
_cell.length_c   1.000
_cell.angle_alpha   90.00
_cell.angle_beta   90.00
_cell.angle_gamma   90.00
#
_symmetry.space_group_name_H-M   'P 1'
#
loop_
_entity.id
_entity.type
_entity.pdbx_description
1 polymer ?
#
loop_
_entity_poly.entity_id
_entity_poly.type
_entity_poly.pdbx_seq_one_letter_code
_entity_poly.pdbx_strand_id
1 'polypeptide(L)'
;MNVLDILLLLAAVWFAIVGFRQGFVVGILSVTGFLGGGLVAVYLLPVIWDALTDNAEVSTTAAVVAVVVVIVCASVGQALTTHLGNKLRRYITWSPARALDATGGALVNVVAMLLVAWLIGSALAQTTMPTIGKEVRQSQVLLGVQEVLPRKADTWFDDFTSVLARNGFPQVFSPFANEPITEVQPPDPALVNSPVATRAKRSIVKVMGTAPDCGKVLEGTGFVFAERRVMTNAHVVGGVDEPTVQIGGEGRKYDATVVLYDWRRDIAVLDVPELKAPALRFSEDDAARDDDAIVAGFPENGAYDVRAARVRGRITANGPDIYHRDTVGRDVYSLYATVRQGNSGGPLLTPEGEVYGVVFAKSLDDAQTGYALTADEIREDIAEGRTAAQQVDSDSCAL
;
A
#
# COMPACT_ATOMS: atom_id res chain seq x y z
N MET A 1 -6.43 18.13 13.77
CA MET A 1 -5.84 19.18 12.94
C MET A 1 -4.38 19.30 13.33
N ASN A 2 -3.48 18.85 12.46
CA ASN A 2 -2.05 18.73 12.76
C ASN A 2 -1.26 19.93 12.22
N VAL A 3 0.08 19.90 12.32
CA VAL A 3 0.91 21.04 11.91
C VAL A 3 0.80 21.25 10.39
N LEU A 4 0.73 20.16 9.62
CA LEU A 4 0.54 20.21 8.18
C LEU A 4 -0.78 20.90 7.79
N ASP A 5 -1.88 20.59 8.47
CA ASP A 5 -3.18 21.23 8.22
C ASP A 5 -3.10 22.75 8.37
N ILE A 6 -2.41 23.24 9.41
CA ILE A 6 -2.21 24.69 9.64
C ILE A 6 -1.42 25.31 8.49
N LEU A 7 -0.34 24.65 8.05
CA LEU A 7 0.47 25.14 6.94
C LEU A 7 -0.33 25.15 5.62
N LEU A 8 -1.14 24.13 5.36
CA LEU A 8 -1.99 24.05 4.18
C LEU A 8 -3.08 25.13 4.18
N LEU A 9 -3.67 25.44 5.35
CA LEU A 9 -4.66 26.51 5.47
C LEU A 9 -4.02 27.90 5.26
N LEU A 10 -2.82 28.14 5.81
CA LEU A 10 -2.08 29.38 5.56
C LEU A 10 -1.70 29.52 4.08
N ALA A 11 -1.26 28.42 3.45
CA ALA A 11 -1.01 28.38 2.02
C ALA A 11 -2.30 28.65 1.23
N ALA A 12 -3.45 28.08 1.62
CA ALA A 12 -4.74 28.33 0.97
C ALA A 12 -5.11 29.82 1.00
N VAL A 13 -4.96 30.48 2.15
CA VAL A 13 -5.20 31.92 2.26
C VAL A 13 -4.26 32.71 1.35
N TRP A 14 -2.96 32.36 1.32
CA TRP A 14 -1.98 32.99 0.45
C TRP A 14 -2.34 32.83 -1.04
N PHE A 15 -2.63 31.60 -1.48
CA PHE A 15 -3.01 31.30 -2.86
C PHE A 15 -4.36 31.92 -3.24
N ALA A 16 -5.30 32.07 -2.31
CA ALA A 16 -6.54 32.81 -2.52
C ALA A 16 -6.25 34.29 -2.79
N ILE A 17 -5.34 34.92 -2.02
CA ILE A 17 -4.94 36.33 -2.23
C ILE A 17 -4.25 36.49 -3.59
N VAL A 18 -3.31 35.60 -3.93
CA VAL A 18 -2.63 35.62 -5.24
C VAL A 18 -3.63 35.44 -6.37
N GLY A 19 -4.52 34.45 -6.26
CA GLY A 19 -5.54 34.13 -7.26
C GLY A 19 -6.54 35.27 -7.45
N PHE A 20 -6.96 35.93 -6.35
CA PHE A 20 -7.84 37.09 -6.41
C PHE A 20 -7.22 38.24 -7.22
N ARG A 21 -5.91 38.46 -7.07
CA ARG A 21 -5.18 39.50 -7.81
C ARG A 21 -4.97 39.11 -9.28
N GLN A 22 -4.67 37.85 -9.55
CA GLN A 22 -4.40 37.34 -10.90
C GLN A 22 -5.66 37.21 -11.76
N GLY A 23 -6.79 36.80 -11.18
CA GLY A 23 -8.03 36.51 -11.90
C GLY A 23 -8.14 35.06 -12.38
N PHE A 24 -9.37 34.61 -12.64
CA PHE A 24 -9.76 33.26 -13.04
C PHE A 24 -9.12 32.83 -14.34
N VAL A 25 -9.15 33.68 -15.36
CA VAL A 25 -8.58 33.35 -16.69
C VAL A 25 -7.09 33.05 -16.60
N VAL A 26 -6.37 33.88 -15.84
CA VAL A 26 -4.94 33.70 -15.61
C VAL A 26 -4.70 32.47 -14.75
N GLY A 27 -5.52 32.27 -13.70
CA GLY A 27 -5.43 31.12 -12.79
C GLY A 27 -5.57 29.78 -13.53
N ILE A 28 -6.63 29.58 -14.31
CA ILE A 28 -6.82 28.34 -15.08
C ILE A 28 -5.65 28.13 -16.04
N LEU A 29 -5.27 29.15 -16.80
CA LEU A 29 -4.17 29.02 -17.75
C LEU A 29 -2.85 28.66 -17.06
N SER A 30 -2.58 29.26 -15.90
CA SER A 30 -1.41 28.96 -15.07
C SER A 30 -1.38 27.48 -14.66
N VAL A 31 -2.50 26.97 -14.13
CA VAL A 31 -2.63 25.56 -13.70
C VAL A 31 -2.48 24.62 -14.90
N THR A 32 -3.16 24.90 -16.00
CA THR A 32 -3.05 24.10 -17.23
C THR A 32 -1.62 24.11 -17.78
N GLY A 33 -0.94 25.25 -17.73
CA GLY A 33 0.46 25.36 -18.17
C GLY A 33 1.43 24.62 -17.25
N PHE A 34 1.21 24.68 -15.94
CA PHE A 34 2.00 23.94 -14.96
C PHE A 34 1.86 22.43 -15.17
N LEU A 35 0.61 21.93 -15.20
CA LEU A 35 0.32 20.50 -15.41
C LEU A 35 0.80 20.03 -16.78
N GLY A 36 0.54 20.81 -17.84
CA GLY A 36 0.99 20.48 -19.20
C GLY A 36 2.51 20.44 -19.32
N GLY A 37 3.21 21.41 -18.73
CA GLY A 37 4.68 21.44 -18.71
C GLY A 37 5.28 20.25 -17.96
N GLY A 38 4.70 19.89 -16.82
CA GLY A 38 5.11 18.70 -16.06
C GLY A 38 4.85 17.40 -16.81
N LEU A 39 3.66 17.24 -17.40
CA LEU A 39 3.26 16.05 -18.15
C LEU A 39 4.18 15.80 -19.35
N VAL A 40 4.48 16.86 -20.12
CA VAL A 40 5.43 16.77 -21.24
C VAL A 40 6.81 16.31 -20.77
N ALA A 41 7.29 16.82 -19.64
CA ALA A 41 8.57 16.39 -19.09
C ALA A 41 8.55 14.91 -18.68
N VAL A 42 7.50 14.45 -17.99
CA VAL A 42 7.37 13.05 -17.57
C VAL A 42 7.35 12.09 -18.76
N TYR A 43 6.69 12.44 -19.88
CA TYR A 43 6.69 11.60 -21.08
C TYR A 43 8.00 11.62 -21.86
N LEU A 44 8.69 12.76 -21.90
CA LEU A 44 9.92 12.89 -22.67
C LEU A 44 11.15 12.37 -21.92
N LEU A 45 11.17 12.44 -20.59
CA LEU A 45 12.33 12.06 -19.79
C LEU A 45 12.78 10.60 -20.00
N PRO A 46 11.89 9.58 -19.98
CA PRO A 46 12.29 8.20 -20.27
C PRO A 46 12.88 8.05 -21.68
N VAL A 47 12.22 8.63 -22.69
CA VAL A 47 12.67 8.57 -24.09
C VAL A 47 14.06 9.19 -24.26
N ILE A 48 14.31 10.33 -23.59
CA ILE A 48 15.60 11.00 -23.61
C ILE A 48 16.65 10.20 -22.84
N TRP A 49 16.27 9.63 -21.69
CA TRP A 49 17.16 8.80 -20.86
C TRP A 49 17.64 7.57 -21.62
N ASP A 50 16.72 6.83 -22.23
CA ASP A 50 17.01 5.59 -22.96
C ASP A 50 17.93 5.87 -24.16
N ALA A 51 17.70 7.00 -24.86
CA ALA A 51 18.52 7.42 -25.98
C ALA A 51 19.94 7.89 -25.59
N LEU A 52 20.13 8.39 -24.36
CA LEU A 52 21.42 8.92 -23.88
C LEU A 52 22.27 7.91 -23.12
N THR A 53 21.62 6.90 -22.51
CA THR A 53 22.28 6.03 -21.51
C THR A 53 22.25 4.55 -21.86
N ASP A 54 21.77 4.18 -23.06
CA ASP A 54 21.65 2.80 -23.51
C ASP A 54 20.93 1.89 -22.48
N ASN A 55 19.85 2.41 -21.87
CA ASN A 55 19.06 1.74 -20.83
C ASN A 55 19.84 1.42 -19.53
N ALA A 56 20.80 2.25 -19.16
CA ALA A 56 21.48 2.12 -17.87
C ALA A 56 20.50 2.33 -16.68
N GLU A 57 20.77 1.64 -15.57
CA GLU A 57 19.99 1.77 -14.34
C GLU A 57 19.98 3.22 -13.82
N VAL A 58 18.80 3.69 -13.39
CA VAL A 58 18.61 5.05 -12.90
C VAL A 58 19.25 5.21 -11.51
N SER A 59 20.35 5.95 -11.44
CA SER A 59 20.97 6.32 -10.16
C SER A 59 20.10 7.29 -9.36
N THR A 60 20.28 7.35 -8.04
CA THR A 60 19.60 8.34 -7.17
C THR A 60 19.82 9.78 -7.64
N THR A 61 21.02 10.10 -8.13
CA THR A 61 21.35 11.42 -8.70
C THR A 61 20.54 11.69 -9.96
N ALA A 62 20.39 10.70 -10.84
CA ALA A 62 19.59 10.83 -12.05
C ALA A 62 18.11 11.05 -11.73
N ALA A 63 17.57 10.35 -10.72
CA ALA A 63 16.20 10.57 -10.25
C ALA A 63 16.00 12.00 -9.71
N VAL A 64 16.94 12.53 -8.92
CA VAL A 64 16.89 13.92 -8.43
C VAL A 64 16.92 14.91 -9.59
N VAL A 65 17.80 14.69 -10.58
CA VAL A 65 17.88 15.53 -11.78
C VAL A 65 16.57 15.48 -12.56
N ALA A 66 15.96 14.30 -12.74
CA ALA A 66 14.68 14.14 -13.42
C ALA A 66 13.58 14.97 -12.73
N VAL A 67 13.49 14.92 -11.39
CA VAL A 67 12.53 15.74 -10.63
C VAL A 67 12.76 17.23 -10.86
N VAL A 68 14.02 17.69 -10.82
CA VAL A 68 14.36 19.11 -11.09
C VAL A 68 13.92 19.51 -12.51
N VAL A 69 14.16 18.67 -13.51
CA VAL A 69 13.75 18.92 -14.90
C VAL A 69 12.23 19.04 -15.01
N VAL A 70 11.47 18.13 -14.38
CA VAL A 70 10.00 18.21 -14.36
C VAL A 70 9.52 19.53 -13.76
N ILE A 71 10.10 19.96 -12.63
CA ILE A 71 9.73 21.23 -11.96
C ILE A 71 10.03 22.44 -12.85
N VAL A 72 11.19 22.44 -13.53
CA VAL A 72 11.57 23.52 -14.46
C VAL A 72 10.59 23.57 -15.64
N CYS A 73 10.29 22.44 -16.27
CA CYS A 73 9.35 22.38 -17.39
C CYS A 73 7.94 22.82 -16.97
N ALA A 74 7.45 22.38 -15.82
CA ALA A 74 6.18 22.83 -15.26
C ALA A 74 6.17 24.36 -15.04
N SER A 75 7.24 24.90 -14.44
CA SER A 75 7.38 26.35 -14.19
C SER A 75 7.43 27.17 -15.49
N VAL A 76 8.11 26.67 -16.53
CA VAL A 76 8.16 27.31 -17.85
C VAL A 76 6.78 27.29 -18.52
N GLY A 77 6.08 26.16 -18.51
CA GLY A 77 4.72 26.04 -19.04
C GLY A 77 3.75 26.98 -18.33
N GLN A 78 3.85 27.05 -17.00
CA GLN A 78 3.09 27.99 -16.17
C GLN A 78 3.37 29.45 -16.56
N ALA A 79 4.64 29.83 -16.71
CA ALA A 79 5.02 31.21 -17.06
C ALA A 79 4.48 31.63 -18.44
N LEU A 80 4.59 30.76 -19.45
CA LEU A 80 4.12 31.01 -20.81
C LEU A 80 2.60 31.23 -20.86
N THR A 81 1.84 30.32 -20.24
CA THR A 81 0.37 30.37 -20.20
C THR A 81 -0.13 31.53 -19.34
N THR A 82 0.56 31.85 -18.23
CA THR A 82 0.27 33.04 -17.41
C THR A 82 0.46 34.32 -18.22
N HIS A 83 1.52 34.42 -19.03
CA HIS A 83 1.73 35.56 -19.92
C HIS A 83 0.60 35.71 -20.95
N LEU A 84 0.13 34.59 -21.53
CA LEU A 84 -1.02 34.56 -22.43
C LEU A 84 -2.31 34.98 -21.72
N GLY A 85 -2.56 34.47 -20.52
CA GLY A 85 -3.73 34.81 -19.71
C GLY A 85 -3.77 36.30 -19.37
N ASN A 86 -2.62 36.88 -19.04
CA ASN A 86 -2.51 38.32 -18.79
C ASN A 86 -2.81 39.19 -20.03
N LYS A 87 -2.59 38.67 -21.24
CA LYS A 87 -3.05 39.35 -22.47
C LYS A 87 -4.56 39.22 -22.63
N LEU A 88 -5.11 38.04 -22.39
CA LEU A 88 -6.55 37.77 -22.54
C LEU A 88 -7.39 38.56 -21.52
N ARG A 89 -6.91 38.69 -20.28
CA ARG A 89 -7.59 39.43 -19.20
C ARG A 89 -7.79 40.92 -19.52
N ARG A 90 -6.96 41.53 -20.38
CA ARG A 90 -7.11 42.94 -20.78
C ARG A 90 -8.41 43.23 -21.54
N TYR A 91 -9.02 42.22 -22.14
CA TYR A 91 -10.29 42.35 -22.84
C TYR A 91 -11.50 42.34 -21.88
N ILE A 92 -11.32 42.00 -20.60
CA ILE A 92 -12.38 41.99 -19.59
C ILE A 92 -12.46 43.37 -18.91
N THR A 93 -13.22 44.28 -19.52
CA THR A 93 -13.34 45.66 -19.04
C THR A 93 -14.55 45.91 -18.14
N TRP A 94 -15.55 45.02 -18.14
CA TRP A 94 -16.79 45.17 -17.36
C TRP A 94 -16.59 44.86 -15.87
N SER A 95 -16.94 45.79 -14.97
CA SER A 95 -16.63 45.71 -13.53
C SER A 95 -17.21 44.47 -12.82
N PRO A 96 -18.47 44.05 -13.07
CA PRO A 96 -18.99 42.81 -12.48
C PRO A 96 -18.26 41.55 -13.00
N ALA A 97 -17.89 41.50 -14.29
CA ALA A 97 -17.06 40.39 -14.80
C ALA A 97 -15.66 40.38 -14.17
N ARG A 98 -15.06 41.54 -13.86
CA ARG A 98 -13.77 41.59 -13.13
C ARG A 98 -13.91 41.07 -11.70
N ALA A 99 -15.03 41.34 -11.04
CA ALA A 99 -15.29 40.81 -9.71
C ALA A 99 -15.45 39.28 -9.72
N LEU A 100 -16.21 38.75 -10.69
CA LEU A 100 -16.34 37.30 -10.91
C LEU A 100 -15.01 36.64 -11.28
N ASP A 101 -14.22 37.28 -12.14
CA ASP A 101 -12.86 36.83 -12.50
C ASP A 101 -11.95 36.78 -11.28
N ALA A 102 -11.96 37.81 -10.42
CA ALA A 102 -11.14 37.82 -9.20
C ALA A 102 -11.55 36.70 -8.22
N THR A 103 -12.84 36.57 -7.90
CA THR A 103 -13.32 35.53 -6.98
C THR A 103 -13.09 34.13 -7.54
N GLY A 104 -13.32 33.91 -8.84
CA GLY A 104 -13.01 32.65 -9.51
C GLY A 104 -11.51 32.34 -9.48
N GLY A 105 -10.66 33.36 -9.65
CA GLY A 105 -9.20 33.21 -9.57
C GLY A 105 -8.71 32.75 -8.21
N ALA A 106 -9.30 33.28 -7.13
CA ALA A 106 -9.02 32.83 -5.77
C ALA A 106 -9.37 31.36 -5.59
N LEU A 107 -10.58 30.95 -6.02
CA LEU A 107 -11.05 29.56 -5.92
C LEU A 107 -10.14 28.59 -6.69
N VAL A 108 -9.85 28.89 -7.96
CA VAL A 108 -9.04 28.01 -8.82
C VAL A 108 -7.64 27.82 -8.26
N ASN A 109 -7.00 28.87 -7.73
CA ASN A 109 -5.65 28.76 -7.17
C ASN A 109 -5.63 27.95 -5.87
N VAL A 110 -6.64 28.09 -5.02
CA VAL A 110 -6.78 27.26 -3.80
C VAL A 110 -6.98 25.80 -4.19
N VAL A 111 -7.91 25.51 -5.10
CA VAL A 111 -8.17 24.14 -5.56
C VAL A 111 -6.91 23.55 -6.19
N ALA A 112 -6.22 24.26 -7.08
CA ALA A 112 -5.01 23.76 -7.70
C ALA A 112 -3.89 23.51 -6.68
N MET A 113 -3.71 24.40 -5.70
CA MET A 113 -2.74 24.20 -4.63
C MET A 113 -3.09 22.97 -3.78
N LEU A 114 -4.36 22.78 -3.42
CA LEU A 114 -4.81 21.62 -2.66
C LEU A 114 -4.62 20.31 -3.45
N LEU A 115 -4.88 20.31 -4.76
CA LEU A 115 -4.65 19.15 -5.62
C LEU A 115 -3.15 18.80 -5.72
N VAL A 116 -2.28 19.80 -5.84
CA VAL A 116 -0.81 19.58 -5.85
C VAL A 116 -0.33 19.10 -4.48
N ALA A 117 -0.82 19.70 -3.40
CA ALA A 117 -0.49 19.28 -2.04
C ALA A 117 -0.96 17.84 -1.76
N TRP A 118 -2.16 17.50 -2.22
CA TRP A 118 -2.72 16.14 -2.17
C TRP A 118 -1.84 15.16 -2.95
N LEU A 119 -1.45 15.49 -4.18
CA LEU A 119 -0.57 14.66 -4.99
C LEU A 119 0.78 14.37 -4.28
N ILE A 120 1.43 15.42 -3.77
CA ILE A 120 2.69 15.27 -3.04
C ILE A 120 2.45 14.49 -1.74
N GLY A 121 1.35 14.78 -1.05
CA GLY A 121 0.91 14.07 0.15
C GLY A 121 0.76 12.57 -0.08
N SER A 122 0.14 12.14 -1.17
CA SER A 122 -0.08 10.71 -1.46
C SER A 122 1.24 9.96 -1.59
N ALA A 123 2.24 10.57 -2.23
CA ALA A 123 3.58 9.99 -2.32
C ALA A 123 4.31 9.98 -0.96
N LEU A 124 4.20 11.07 -0.18
CA LEU A 124 4.84 11.17 1.14
C LEU A 124 4.19 10.27 2.20
N ALA A 125 2.89 9.99 2.07
CA ALA A 125 2.13 9.09 2.94
C ALA A 125 2.63 7.65 2.88
N GLN A 126 3.33 7.25 1.82
CA GLN A 126 3.92 5.90 1.69
C GLN A 126 5.33 5.80 2.29
N THR A 127 5.88 6.92 2.76
CA THR A 127 7.24 6.92 3.33
C THR A 127 7.27 6.27 4.70
N THR A 128 8.39 5.61 4.99
CA THR A 128 8.69 5.01 6.31
C THR A 128 9.25 6.02 7.31
N MET A 129 9.40 7.30 6.91
CA MET A 129 9.87 8.35 7.79
C MET A 129 8.79 8.66 8.84
N PRO A 130 9.00 8.33 10.13
CA PRO A 130 7.91 8.30 11.11
C PRO A 130 7.24 9.65 11.36
N THR A 131 7.98 10.75 11.20
CA THR A 131 7.46 12.10 11.45
C THR A 131 6.71 12.67 10.25
N ILE A 132 7.27 12.54 9.04
CA ILE A 132 6.69 13.13 7.83
C ILE A 132 5.48 12.31 7.37
N GLY A 133 5.62 10.98 7.26
CA GLY A 133 4.53 10.12 6.82
C GLY A 133 3.30 10.23 7.71
N LYS A 134 3.51 10.26 9.04
CA LYS A 134 2.43 10.38 10.02
C LYS A 134 1.68 11.71 9.95
N GLU A 135 2.38 12.84 9.87
CA GLU A 135 1.74 14.15 9.70
C GLU A 135 0.93 14.23 8.41
N VAL A 136 1.39 13.59 7.34
CA VAL A 136 0.65 13.54 6.07
C VAL A 136 -0.59 12.66 6.17
N ARG A 137 -0.47 11.43 6.69
CA ARG A 137 -1.58 10.47 6.83
C ARG A 137 -2.69 10.98 7.75
N GLN A 138 -2.34 11.75 8.79
CA GLN A 138 -3.29 12.30 9.76
C GLN A 138 -3.91 13.66 9.36
N SER A 139 -3.56 14.19 8.18
CA SER A 139 -4.04 15.50 7.72
C SER A 139 -5.54 15.48 7.38
N GLN A 140 -6.31 16.32 8.07
CA GLN A 140 -7.74 16.49 7.81
C GLN A 140 -8.00 17.24 6.51
N VAL A 141 -7.10 18.16 6.12
CA VAL A 141 -7.22 18.89 4.86
C VAL A 141 -7.03 17.94 3.68
N LEU A 142 -6.00 17.10 3.69
CA LEU A 142 -5.74 16.16 2.59
C LEU A 142 -6.80 15.06 2.52
N LEU A 143 -7.27 14.56 3.67
CA LEU A 143 -8.41 13.65 3.72
C LEU A 143 -9.68 14.28 3.11
N GLY A 144 -9.98 15.54 3.44
CA GLY A 144 -11.13 16.24 2.85
C GLY A 144 -11.01 16.44 1.34
N VAL A 145 -9.79 16.60 0.81
CA VAL A 145 -9.56 16.62 -0.65
C VAL A 145 -9.81 15.24 -1.26
N GLN A 146 -9.32 14.17 -0.65
CA GLN A 146 -9.54 12.78 -1.09
C GLN A 146 -11.04 12.45 -1.18
N GLU A 147 -11.83 12.81 -0.16
CA GLU A 147 -13.26 12.51 -0.09
C GLU A 147 -14.08 13.17 -1.20
N VAL A 148 -13.61 14.31 -1.74
CA VAL A 148 -14.27 15.03 -2.82
C VAL A 148 -13.84 14.53 -4.20
N LEU A 149 -12.64 13.95 -4.31
CA LEU A 149 -12.13 13.42 -5.58
C LEU A 149 -12.89 12.15 -5.98
N PRO A 150 -13.01 11.86 -7.29
CA PRO A 150 -13.55 10.58 -7.75
C PRO A 150 -12.67 9.45 -7.22
N ARG A 151 -13.24 8.33 -6.77
CA ARG A 151 -12.50 7.15 -6.26
C ARG A 151 -11.41 6.61 -7.20
N LYS A 152 -11.53 6.86 -8.51
CA LYS A 152 -10.49 6.50 -9.50
C LYS A 152 -9.23 7.38 -9.43
N ALA A 153 -9.30 8.53 -8.76
CA ALA A 153 -8.15 9.43 -8.60
C ALA A 153 -7.08 8.80 -7.70
N ASP A 154 -7.49 7.93 -6.77
CA ASP A 154 -6.61 7.19 -5.87
C ASP A 154 -5.56 6.40 -6.65
N THR A 155 -5.90 5.95 -7.86
CA THR A 155 -5.04 5.12 -8.70
C THR A 155 -4.29 5.88 -9.80
N TRP A 156 -4.49 7.20 -9.94
CA TRP A 156 -3.88 7.98 -11.04
C TRP A 156 -2.37 8.13 -10.95
N PHE A 157 -1.78 7.79 -9.80
CA PHE A 157 -0.37 8.03 -9.52
C PHE A 157 0.37 6.78 -9.05
N ASP A 158 -0.25 5.61 -9.12
CA ASP A 158 0.31 4.33 -8.65
C ASP A 158 1.57 3.92 -9.42
N ASP A 159 1.63 4.19 -10.72
CA ASP A 159 2.81 3.93 -11.56
C ASP A 159 4.04 4.71 -11.07
N PHE A 160 3.84 5.91 -10.52
CA PHE A 160 4.93 6.72 -9.99
C PHE A 160 5.31 6.31 -8.56
N THR A 161 4.31 6.00 -7.72
CA THR A 161 4.56 5.62 -6.33
C THR A 161 5.09 4.19 -6.19
N SER A 162 4.72 3.26 -7.06
CA SER A 162 5.23 1.88 -7.07
C SER A 162 6.74 1.80 -7.33
N VAL A 163 7.28 2.72 -8.15
CA VAL A 163 8.74 2.85 -8.35
C VAL A 163 9.45 3.30 -7.06
N LEU A 164 8.77 4.05 -6.20
CA LEU A 164 9.28 4.53 -4.91
C LEU A 164 9.02 3.52 -3.77
N ALA A 165 7.95 2.73 -3.83
CA ALA A 165 7.51 1.81 -2.80
C ALA A 165 8.12 0.41 -2.95
N ARG A 166 9.44 0.27 -2.77
CA ARG A 166 10.11 -1.05 -2.75
C ARG A 166 10.00 -1.77 -1.39
N ASN A 167 8.88 -1.63 -0.67
CA ASN A 167 8.82 -1.96 0.77
C ASN A 167 8.18 -3.32 1.11
N GLY A 168 7.74 -4.09 0.11
CA GLY A 168 7.42 -5.52 0.26
C GLY A 168 6.18 -5.86 1.10
N PHE A 169 5.31 -4.88 1.40
CA PHE A 169 4.02 -5.08 2.05
C PHE A 169 2.92 -4.27 1.35
N PRO A 170 1.70 -4.82 1.20
CA PRO A 170 0.56 -4.09 0.65
C PRO A 170 0.09 -2.98 1.61
N GLN A 171 -0.48 -1.92 1.04
CA GLN A 171 -1.10 -0.84 1.82
C GLN A 171 -2.47 -1.30 2.34
N VAL A 172 -2.65 -1.27 3.66
CA VAL A 172 -3.89 -1.71 4.33
C VAL A 172 -4.98 -0.65 4.32
N PHE A 173 -4.55 0.61 4.43
CA PHE A 173 -5.43 1.77 4.50
C PHE A 173 -5.12 2.73 3.36
N SER A 174 -6.12 3.46 2.89
CA SER A 174 -5.91 4.58 1.96
C SER A 174 -4.93 5.61 2.55
N PRO A 175 -4.18 6.34 1.71
CA PRO A 175 -3.06 7.20 2.14
C PRO A 175 -3.38 8.28 3.19
N PHE A 176 -4.65 8.65 3.38
CA PHE A 176 -5.05 9.68 4.36
C PHE A 176 -6.11 9.18 5.35
N ALA A 177 -6.37 7.87 5.37
CA ALA A 177 -7.32 7.30 6.32
C ALA A 177 -6.68 7.21 7.70
N ASN A 178 -7.44 7.60 8.73
CA ASN A 178 -7.03 7.43 10.11
C ASN A 178 -6.99 5.93 10.47
N GLU A 179 -5.82 5.43 10.80
CA GLU A 179 -5.63 4.06 11.30
C GLU A 179 -6.14 3.96 12.75
N PRO A 180 -7.19 3.16 13.04
CA PRO A 180 -7.73 3.03 14.38
C PRO A 180 -6.89 2.02 15.21
N ILE A 181 -5.89 2.52 15.95
CA ILE A 181 -5.10 1.69 16.86
C ILE A 181 -5.69 1.76 18.26
N THR A 182 -6.33 0.67 18.69
CA THR A 182 -6.87 0.56 20.05
C THR A 182 -5.77 0.10 21.01
N GLU A 183 -5.62 0.79 22.14
CA GLU A 183 -4.69 0.38 23.19
C GLU A 183 -5.18 -0.89 23.91
N VAL A 184 -4.25 -1.83 24.09
CA VAL A 184 -4.42 -3.09 24.81
C VAL A 184 -3.15 -3.38 25.61
N GLN A 185 -3.24 -4.29 26.57
CA GLN A 185 -2.08 -4.70 27.36
C GLN A 185 -1.01 -5.39 26.47
N PRO A 186 0.29 -5.30 26.78
CA PRO A 186 1.33 -5.99 26.02
C PRO A 186 1.11 -7.51 25.98
N PRO A 187 1.38 -8.19 24.85
CA PRO A 187 1.18 -9.65 24.70
C PRO A 187 1.93 -10.47 25.75
N ASP A 188 1.41 -11.65 26.10
CA ASP A 188 2.10 -12.56 27.02
C ASP A 188 3.40 -13.13 26.39
N PRO A 189 4.59 -12.79 26.92
CA PRO A 189 5.86 -13.28 26.37
C PRO A 189 6.03 -14.81 26.50
N ALA A 190 5.28 -15.49 27.37
CA ALA A 190 5.37 -16.94 27.53
C ALA A 190 4.93 -17.69 26.26
N LEU A 191 4.08 -17.08 25.43
CA LEU A 191 3.56 -17.70 24.20
C LEU A 191 4.64 -17.96 23.14
N VAL A 192 5.73 -17.19 23.16
CA VAL A 192 6.86 -17.31 22.21
C VAL A 192 7.49 -18.71 22.26
N ASN A 193 7.62 -19.26 23.47
CA ASN A 193 8.22 -20.58 23.71
C ASN A 193 7.17 -21.65 24.02
N SER A 194 5.91 -21.41 23.65
CA SER A 194 4.83 -22.33 23.94
C SER A 194 5.01 -23.68 23.20
N PRO A 195 4.50 -24.79 23.76
CA PRO A 195 4.44 -26.06 23.05
C PRO A 195 3.66 -25.97 21.74
N VAL A 196 2.68 -25.06 21.67
CA VAL A 196 1.88 -24.79 20.48
C VAL A 196 2.75 -24.22 19.36
N ALA A 197 3.49 -23.14 19.64
CA ALA A 197 4.40 -22.54 18.67
C ALA A 197 5.46 -23.54 18.15
N THR A 198 5.94 -24.42 19.02
CA THR A 198 6.90 -25.48 18.65
C THR A 198 6.26 -26.54 17.74
N ARG A 199 5.04 -26.99 18.05
CA ARG A 199 4.32 -27.97 17.22
C ARG A 199 3.91 -27.39 15.87
N ALA A 200 3.44 -26.14 15.85
CA ALA A 200 2.98 -25.43 14.67
C ALA A 200 4.10 -25.26 13.61
N LYS A 201 5.38 -25.22 14.01
CA LYS A 201 6.54 -25.19 13.08
C LYS A 201 6.47 -26.32 12.03
N ARG A 202 5.86 -27.47 12.33
CA ARG A 202 5.73 -28.61 11.40
C ARG A 202 4.65 -28.41 10.33
N SER A 203 3.77 -27.44 10.53
CA SER A 203 2.66 -27.08 9.63
C SER A 203 2.91 -25.74 8.93
N ILE A 204 3.83 -24.94 9.44
CA ILE A 204 4.19 -23.64 8.88
C ILE A 204 5.35 -23.83 7.90
N VAL A 205 5.21 -23.26 6.71
CA VAL A 205 6.16 -23.41 5.60
C VAL A 205 6.71 -22.06 5.18
N LYS A 206 7.97 -22.03 4.80
CA LYS A 206 8.58 -20.90 4.13
C LYS A 206 8.26 -20.99 2.65
N VAL A 207 7.63 -19.95 2.10
CA VAL A 207 7.29 -19.86 0.69
C VAL A 207 8.38 -19.05 -0.01
N MET A 208 8.88 -19.55 -1.13
CA MET A 208 9.92 -18.91 -1.92
C MET A 208 9.59 -19.05 -3.40
N GLY A 209 9.81 -17.99 -4.17
CA GLY A 209 9.59 -17.98 -5.60
C GLY A 209 10.48 -16.96 -6.30
N THR A 210 10.86 -17.24 -7.54
CA THR A 210 11.47 -16.22 -8.39
C THR A 210 10.37 -15.66 -9.28
N ALA A 211 10.28 -14.34 -9.35
CA ALA A 211 9.40 -13.64 -10.27
C ALA A 211 10.28 -12.88 -11.28
N PRO A 212 10.67 -13.51 -12.41
CA PRO A 212 11.67 -12.96 -13.34
C PRO A 212 11.24 -11.61 -13.91
N ASP A 213 9.97 -11.49 -14.30
CA ASP A 213 9.39 -10.26 -14.84
C ASP A 213 9.36 -9.12 -13.81
N CYS A 214 9.40 -9.47 -12.53
CA CYS A 214 9.45 -8.52 -11.41
C CYS A 214 10.87 -8.18 -10.99
N GLY A 215 11.88 -8.87 -11.52
CA GLY A 215 13.28 -8.74 -11.11
C GLY A 215 13.53 -9.02 -9.63
N LYS A 216 12.67 -9.83 -8.98
CA LYS A 216 12.67 -10.06 -7.53
C LYS A 216 12.53 -11.55 -7.19
N VAL A 217 13.12 -11.93 -6.07
CA VAL A 217 12.80 -13.18 -5.37
C VAL A 217 11.74 -12.83 -4.33
N LEU A 218 10.58 -13.47 -4.42
CA LEU A 218 9.51 -13.32 -3.43
C LEU A 218 9.67 -14.39 -2.34
N GLU A 219 9.42 -13.96 -1.12
CA GLU A 219 9.53 -14.78 0.06
C GLU A 219 8.45 -14.41 1.07
N GLY A 220 7.96 -15.42 1.77
CA GLY A 220 6.91 -15.26 2.76
C GLY A 220 6.72 -16.50 3.60
N THR A 221 5.62 -16.49 4.33
CA THR A 221 5.17 -17.60 5.14
C THR A 221 3.90 -18.18 4.53
N GLY A 222 3.70 -19.47 4.71
CA GLY A 222 2.41 -20.12 4.49
C GLY A 222 2.17 -21.16 5.57
N PHE A 223 0.99 -21.75 5.60
CA PHE A 223 0.70 -22.86 6.49
C PHE A 223 -0.20 -23.89 5.84
N VAL A 224 -0.01 -25.14 6.25
CA VAL A 224 -0.81 -26.27 5.79
C VAL A 224 -2.16 -26.21 6.48
N PHE A 225 -3.24 -26.10 5.71
CA PHE A 225 -4.63 -26.02 6.23
C PHE A 225 -5.53 -27.18 5.74
N ALA A 226 -5.03 -27.96 4.78
CA ALA A 226 -5.60 -29.22 4.34
C ALA A 226 -4.50 -30.13 3.78
N GLU A 227 -4.85 -31.38 3.43
CA GLU A 227 -3.92 -32.31 2.82
C GLU A 227 -3.30 -31.74 1.55
N ARG A 228 -1.97 -31.61 1.52
CA ARG A 228 -1.20 -31.04 0.39
C ARG A 228 -1.61 -29.62 0.00
N ARG A 229 -2.27 -28.87 0.88
CA ARG A 229 -2.73 -27.49 0.63
C ARG A 229 -2.08 -26.53 1.60
N VAL A 230 -1.39 -25.53 1.04
CA VAL A 230 -0.77 -24.44 1.79
C VAL A 230 -1.51 -23.15 1.47
N MET A 231 -1.92 -22.42 2.50
CA MET A 231 -2.44 -21.07 2.37
C MET A 231 -1.31 -20.07 2.60
N THR A 232 -1.30 -18.99 1.83
CA THR A 232 -0.39 -17.84 1.95
C THR A 232 -1.08 -16.59 1.41
N ASN A 233 -0.40 -15.44 1.38
CA ASN A 233 -0.93 -14.25 0.72
C ASN A 233 -0.68 -14.29 -0.79
N ALA A 234 -1.57 -13.64 -1.56
CA ALA A 234 -1.45 -13.55 -3.00
C ALA A 234 -0.19 -12.75 -3.41
N HIS A 235 0.16 -11.69 -2.69
CA HIS A 235 1.38 -10.93 -2.98
C HIS A 235 2.69 -11.71 -2.73
N VAL A 236 2.65 -12.82 -1.98
CA VAL A 236 3.84 -13.67 -1.75
C VAL A 236 4.18 -14.50 -3.00
N VAL A 237 3.21 -14.73 -3.88
CA VAL A 237 3.37 -15.54 -5.10
C VAL A 237 2.99 -14.80 -6.38
N GLY A 238 2.68 -13.49 -6.31
CA GLY A 238 2.33 -12.69 -7.47
C GLY A 238 3.46 -12.60 -8.49
N GLY A 239 3.20 -13.00 -9.74
CA GLY A 239 4.23 -13.10 -10.79
C GLY A 239 5.27 -14.21 -10.60
N VAL A 240 5.04 -15.19 -9.72
CA VAL A 240 5.93 -16.35 -9.52
C VAL A 240 5.42 -17.54 -10.33
N ASP A 241 6.24 -18.01 -11.27
CA ASP A 241 5.89 -19.16 -12.12
C ASP A 241 5.91 -20.49 -11.34
N GLU A 242 6.98 -20.71 -10.57
CA GLU A 242 7.27 -21.99 -9.89
C GLU A 242 7.59 -21.75 -8.41
N PRO A 243 6.56 -21.57 -7.55
CA PRO A 243 6.79 -21.41 -6.12
C PRO A 243 7.27 -22.72 -5.49
N THR A 244 8.10 -22.60 -4.47
CA THR A 244 8.55 -23.71 -3.63
C THR A 244 8.20 -23.46 -2.17
N VAL A 245 7.94 -24.53 -1.43
CA VAL A 245 7.69 -24.45 0.02
C VAL A 245 8.69 -25.29 0.81
N GLN A 246 9.01 -24.86 2.02
CA GLN A 246 9.94 -25.55 2.91
C GLN A 246 9.39 -25.62 4.34
N ILE A 247 9.11 -26.82 4.84
CA ILE A 247 8.53 -27.03 6.17
C ILE A 247 9.48 -26.53 7.25
N GLY A 248 8.98 -25.66 8.14
CA GLY A 248 9.78 -25.09 9.23
C GLY A 248 10.99 -24.26 8.77
N GLY A 249 11.08 -23.93 7.47
CA GLY A 249 12.17 -23.16 6.85
C GLY A 249 13.50 -23.91 6.74
N GLU A 250 13.50 -25.23 6.88
CA GLU A 250 14.71 -26.06 6.86
C GLU A 250 14.53 -27.32 6.01
N GLY A 251 15.62 -27.86 5.46
CA GLY A 251 15.60 -29.15 4.75
C GLY A 251 15.05 -29.11 3.32
N ARG A 252 14.25 -30.11 2.95
CA ARG A 252 13.75 -30.31 1.57
C ARG A 252 12.80 -29.18 1.14
N LYS A 253 13.03 -28.65 -0.07
CA LYS A 253 12.05 -27.82 -0.79
C LYS A 253 11.08 -28.71 -1.56
N TYR A 254 9.82 -28.32 -1.57
CA TYR A 254 8.74 -28.99 -2.29
C TYR A 254 8.22 -28.05 -3.38
N ASP A 255 8.08 -28.56 -4.59
CA ASP A 255 7.47 -27.82 -5.68
C ASP A 255 5.98 -27.62 -5.39
N ALA A 256 5.51 -26.42 -5.70
CA ALA A 256 4.15 -26.01 -5.43
C ALA A 256 3.54 -25.38 -6.68
N THR A 257 2.22 -25.45 -6.78
CA THR A 257 1.46 -24.84 -7.87
C THR A 257 0.36 -23.97 -7.29
N VAL A 258 0.22 -22.75 -7.77
CA VAL A 258 -0.89 -21.87 -7.37
C VAL A 258 -2.18 -22.43 -7.96
N VAL A 259 -3.14 -22.78 -7.10
CA VAL A 259 -4.46 -23.34 -7.51
C VAL A 259 -5.63 -22.43 -7.14
N LEU A 260 -5.39 -21.41 -6.31
CA LEU A 260 -6.31 -20.33 -6.04
C LEU A 260 -5.51 -19.04 -5.88
N TYR A 261 -5.98 -17.96 -6.48
CA TYR A 261 -5.36 -16.64 -6.42
C TYR A 261 -6.45 -15.56 -6.32
N ASP A 262 -6.73 -15.11 -5.10
CA ASP A 262 -7.63 -13.99 -4.81
C ASP A 262 -6.79 -12.74 -4.47
N TRP A 263 -6.54 -11.92 -5.50
CA TRP A 263 -5.81 -10.66 -5.37
C TRP A 263 -6.59 -9.57 -4.62
N ARG A 264 -7.92 -9.68 -4.53
CA ARG A 264 -8.75 -8.69 -3.81
C ARG A 264 -8.58 -8.89 -2.31
N ARG A 265 -8.66 -10.14 -1.85
CA ARG A 265 -8.46 -10.49 -0.43
C ARG A 265 -7.01 -10.69 -0.05
N ASP A 266 -6.11 -10.75 -1.03
CA ASP A 266 -4.69 -11.05 -0.85
C ASP A 266 -4.46 -12.46 -0.32
N ILE A 267 -5.14 -13.47 -0.90
CA ILE A 267 -5.01 -14.88 -0.53
C ILE A 267 -4.62 -15.73 -1.74
N ALA A 268 -3.69 -16.66 -1.51
CA ALA A 268 -3.38 -17.71 -2.46
C ALA A 268 -3.38 -19.08 -1.78
N VAL A 269 -3.73 -20.10 -2.55
CA VAL A 269 -3.60 -21.50 -2.14
C VAL A 269 -2.68 -22.23 -3.10
N LEU A 270 -1.73 -22.95 -2.51
CA LEU A 270 -0.76 -23.76 -3.22
C LEU A 270 -1.11 -25.26 -3.07
N ASP A 271 -1.17 -25.99 -4.17
CA ASP A 271 -1.10 -27.45 -4.18
C ASP A 271 0.36 -27.88 -4.11
N VAL A 272 0.68 -28.75 -3.15
CA VAL A 272 2.05 -29.22 -2.91
C VAL A 272 2.02 -30.76 -2.85
N PRO A 273 2.09 -31.45 -4.00
CA PRO A 273 1.73 -32.87 -4.07
C PRO A 273 2.53 -33.82 -3.18
N GLU A 274 3.79 -33.52 -2.92
CA GLU A 274 4.67 -34.34 -2.10
C GLU A 274 4.70 -33.93 -0.61
N LEU A 275 3.89 -32.95 -0.21
CA LEU A 275 3.93 -32.40 1.13
C LEU A 275 3.30 -33.35 2.16
N LYS A 276 4.08 -33.66 3.20
CA LYS A 276 3.64 -34.47 4.35
C LYS A 276 3.82 -33.66 5.63
N ALA A 277 2.77 -32.92 5.99
CA ALA A 277 2.75 -32.09 7.18
C ALA A 277 1.33 -32.08 7.78
N PRO A 278 1.20 -31.95 9.12
CA PRO A 278 -0.11 -31.82 9.74
C PRO A 278 -0.81 -30.53 9.32
N ALA A 279 -2.12 -30.59 9.08
CA ALA A 279 -2.90 -29.40 8.78
C ALA A 279 -3.31 -28.68 10.07
N LEU A 280 -3.17 -27.36 10.08
CA LEU A 280 -3.78 -26.48 11.08
C LEU A 280 -5.28 -26.34 10.79
N ARG A 281 -6.06 -26.17 11.86
CA ARG A 281 -7.50 -25.91 11.77
C ARG A 281 -7.74 -24.43 11.99
N PHE A 282 -8.68 -23.86 11.25
CA PHE A 282 -9.22 -22.55 11.59
C PHE A 282 -10.07 -22.67 12.85
N SER A 283 -10.01 -21.64 13.70
CA SER A 283 -10.89 -21.59 14.88
C SER A 283 -12.32 -21.37 14.43
N GLU A 284 -13.28 -21.96 15.15
CA GLU A 284 -14.71 -21.70 14.95
C GLU A 284 -15.16 -20.39 15.61
N ASP A 285 -14.36 -19.90 16.56
CA ASP A 285 -14.63 -18.67 17.30
C ASP A 285 -13.79 -17.50 16.75
N ASP A 286 -14.43 -16.34 16.65
CA ASP A 286 -13.75 -15.09 16.35
C ASP A 286 -12.92 -14.62 17.53
N ALA A 287 -11.76 -14.02 17.25
CA ALA A 287 -10.94 -13.43 18.29
C ALA A 287 -11.59 -12.15 18.84
N ALA A 288 -11.68 -12.08 20.16
CA ALA A 288 -12.14 -10.90 20.88
C ALA A 288 -10.98 -9.95 21.17
N ARG A 289 -11.31 -8.71 21.53
CA ARG A 289 -10.32 -7.77 22.05
C ARG A 289 -9.67 -8.34 23.31
N ASP A 290 -8.36 -8.11 23.44
CA ASP A 290 -7.49 -8.57 24.50
C ASP A 290 -7.15 -10.07 24.47
N ASP A 291 -7.68 -10.83 23.51
CA ASP A 291 -7.30 -12.23 23.33
C ASP A 291 -5.82 -12.36 22.95
N ASP A 292 -5.21 -13.39 23.53
CA ASP A 292 -3.85 -13.77 23.23
C ASP A 292 -3.77 -14.47 21.88
N ALA A 293 -2.69 -14.20 21.14
CA ALA A 293 -2.43 -14.81 19.86
C ALA A 293 -0.92 -14.99 19.62
N ILE A 294 -0.57 -15.73 18.59
CA ILE A 294 0.82 -15.98 18.19
C ILE A 294 0.95 -15.69 16.70
N VAL A 295 1.92 -14.84 16.34
CA VAL A 295 2.38 -14.68 14.96
C VAL A 295 3.62 -15.54 14.78
N ALA A 296 3.60 -16.43 13.78
CA ALA A 296 4.72 -17.32 13.50
C ALA A 296 5.02 -17.37 12.00
N GLY A 297 6.30 -17.29 11.64
CA GLY A 297 6.70 -17.26 10.23
C GLY A 297 8.21 -17.13 10.02
N PHE A 298 8.57 -16.61 8.85
CA PHE A 298 9.96 -16.51 8.37
C PHE A 298 10.31 -15.08 7.99
N PRO A 299 10.44 -14.17 8.96
CA PRO A 299 10.73 -12.78 8.66
C PRO A 299 12.11 -12.62 7.99
N GLU A 300 12.19 -11.75 6.99
CA GLU A 300 13.43 -11.28 6.36
C GLU A 300 14.29 -12.44 5.82
N ASN A 301 13.66 -13.39 5.14
CA ASN A 301 14.27 -14.65 4.69
C ASN A 301 14.94 -15.46 5.82
N GLY A 302 14.58 -15.20 7.07
CA GLY A 302 15.26 -15.73 8.24
C GLY A 302 14.87 -17.17 8.57
N ALA A 303 15.28 -17.55 9.79
CA ALA A 303 14.81 -18.75 10.45
C ALA A 303 13.37 -18.58 10.95
N TYR A 304 12.75 -19.68 11.38
CA TYR A 304 11.45 -19.67 12.04
C TYR A 304 11.47 -18.73 13.26
N ASP A 305 10.63 -17.70 13.25
CA ASP A 305 10.48 -16.71 14.31
C ASP A 305 9.04 -16.74 14.84
N VAL A 306 8.90 -16.58 16.15
CA VAL A 306 7.62 -16.58 16.85
C VAL A 306 7.52 -15.30 17.66
N ARG A 307 6.38 -14.62 17.54
CA ARG A 307 6.05 -13.41 18.29
C ARG A 307 4.73 -13.61 19.01
N ALA A 308 4.71 -13.25 20.29
CA ALA A 308 3.47 -13.09 21.01
C ALA A 308 2.70 -11.90 20.42
N ALA A 309 1.38 -12.05 20.33
CA ALA A 309 0.46 -11.06 19.83
C ALA A 309 -0.73 -10.92 20.77
N ARG A 310 -1.37 -9.75 20.75
CA ARG A 310 -2.66 -9.53 21.40
C ARG A 310 -3.61 -8.85 20.44
N VAL A 311 -4.86 -9.29 20.39
CA VAL A 311 -5.86 -8.71 19.52
C VAL A 311 -6.30 -7.35 20.06
N ARG A 312 -6.13 -6.29 19.26
CA ARG A 312 -6.60 -4.93 19.57
C ARG A 312 -8.09 -4.77 19.25
N GLY A 313 -8.56 -5.47 18.22
CA GLY A 313 -9.95 -5.48 17.79
C GLY A 313 -10.09 -5.92 16.33
N ARG A 314 -11.34 -6.11 15.90
CA ARG A 314 -11.72 -6.39 14.51
C ARG A 314 -12.18 -5.10 13.84
N ILE A 315 -11.67 -4.82 12.65
CA ILE A 315 -11.93 -3.58 11.90
C ILE A 315 -12.10 -3.90 10.41
N THR A 316 -12.84 -3.05 9.70
CA THR A 316 -12.81 -3.04 8.23
C THR A 316 -11.69 -2.13 7.76
N ALA A 317 -10.64 -2.72 7.19
CA ALA A 317 -9.56 -2.01 6.53
C ALA A 317 -9.96 -1.66 5.10
N ASN A 318 -10.06 -0.36 4.78
CA ASN A 318 -10.34 0.12 3.44
C ASN A 318 -9.04 0.66 2.83
N GLY A 319 -8.55 0.00 1.79
CA GLY A 319 -7.29 0.35 1.12
C GLY A 319 -7.22 -0.27 -0.27
N PRO A 320 -6.12 -0.02 -1.01
CA PRO A 320 -5.95 -0.61 -2.33
C PRO A 320 -5.84 -2.14 -2.28
N ASP A 321 -6.23 -2.79 -3.38
CA ASP A 321 -5.82 -4.17 -3.63
C ASP A 321 -4.31 -4.29 -3.87
N ILE A 322 -3.79 -5.53 -3.98
CA ILE A 322 -2.35 -5.77 -4.15
C ILE A 322 -1.76 -5.26 -5.48
N TYR A 323 -2.62 -4.86 -6.42
CA TYR A 323 -2.27 -4.26 -7.71
C TYR A 323 -2.69 -2.79 -7.80
N HIS A 324 -3.25 -2.23 -6.73
CA HIS A 324 -3.84 -0.89 -6.69
C HIS A 324 -4.87 -0.65 -7.81
N ARG A 325 -5.59 -1.70 -8.26
CA ARG A 325 -6.59 -1.58 -9.33
C ARG A 325 -7.92 -1.02 -8.82
N ASP A 326 -8.26 -1.34 -7.57
CA ASP A 326 -9.47 -0.90 -6.89
C ASP A 326 -9.22 -0.69 -5.39
N THR A 327 -10.15 0.01 -4.74
CA THR A 327 -10.21 0.07 -3.27
C THR A 327 -11.07 -1.06 -2.76
N VAL A 328 -10.53 -1.89 -1.88
CA VAL A 328 -11.20 -3.03 -1.25
C VAL A 328 -11.36 -2.80 0.25
N GLY A 329 -12.53 -3.16 0.76
CA GLY A 329 -12.78 -3.28 2.19
C GLY A 329 -12.51 -4.72 2.61
N ARG A 330 -11.60 -4.91 3.56
CA ARG A 330 -11.21 -6.23 4.09
C ARG A 330 -11.50 -6.27 5.58
N ASP A 331 -12.15 -7.33 6.04
CA ASP A 331 -12.33 -7.57 7.46
C ASP A 331 -11.05 -8.16 8.09
N VAL A 332 -10.47 -7.45 9.05
CA VAL A 332 -9.15 -7.75 9.61
C VAL A 332 -9.12 -7.62 11.13
N TYR A 333 -8.24 -8.39 11.76
CA TYR A 333 -7.79 -8.16 13.12
C TYR A 333 -6.63 -7.16 13.14
N SER A 334 -6.74 -6.13 13.97
CA SER A 334 -5.62 -5.31 14.40
C SER A 334 -4.94 -5.98 15.59
N LEU A 335 -3.61 -6.06 15.57
CA LEU A 335 -2.82 -6.83 16.54
C LEU A 335 -1.78 -5.94 17.20
N TYR A 336 -1.60 -6.06 18.51
CA TYR A 336 -0.37 -5.67 19.17
C TYR A 336 0.64 -6.79 18.91
N ALA A 337 1.45 -6.64 17.88
CA ALA A 337 2.51 -7.58 17.52
C ALA A 337 3.58 -6.90 16.68
N THR A 338 4.83 -7.36 16.78
CA THR A 338 5.89 -6.96 15.85
C THR A 338 5.82 -7.82 14.58
N VAL A 339 5.21 -7.29 13.53
CA VAL A 339 5.15 -7.92 12.20
C VAL A 339 6.24 -7.35 11.30
N ARG A 340 7.00 -8.26 10.68
CA ARG A 340 8.13 -7.96 9.76
C ARG A 340 7.94 -8.61 8.40
N GLN A 341 8.61 -8.08 7.38
CA GLN A 341 8.56 -8.63 6.02
C GLN A 341 8.88 -10.11 6.07
N GLY A 342 8.15 -10.93 5.32
CA GLY A 342 8.27 -12.40 5.36
C GLY A 342 7.33 -13.09 6.34
N ASN A 343 6.70 -12.39 7.30
CA ASN A 343 5.59 -12.96 8.08
C ASN A 343 4.28 -13.06 7.27
N SER A 344 4.15 -12.30 6.19
CA SER A 344 2.99 -12.35 5.30
C SER A 344 2.68 -13.78 4.85
N GLY A 345 1.40 -14.14 4.92
CA GLY A 345 0.84 -15.44 4.63
C GLY A 345 0.93 -16.42 5.80
N GLY A 346 1.59 -16.04 6.90
CA GLY A 346 1.68 -16.85 8.11
C GLY A 346 0.37 -16.86 8.91
N PRO A 347 0.15 -17.91 9.73
CA PRO A 347 -1.05 -18.00 10.55
C PRO A 347 -0.97 -17.05 11.75
N LEU A 348 -2.10 -16.42 12.07
CA LEU A 348 -2.36 -15.87 13.39
C LEU A 348 -2.95 -17.00 14.25
N LEU A 349 -2.15 -17.57 15.15
CA LEU A 349 -2.55 -18.73 15.94
C LEU A 349 -3.21 -18.34 17.25
N THR A 350 -4.18 -19.15 17.69
CA THR A 350 -4.68 -19.14 19.07
C THR A 350 -3.66 -19.79 20.02
N PRO A 351 -3.78 -19.58 21.35
CA PRO A 351 -2.96 -20.29 22.34
C PRO A 351 -3.12 -21.82 22.28
N GLU A 352 -4.20 -22.33 21.68
CA GLU A 352 -4.50 -23.76 21.49
C GLU A 352 -3.90 -24.32 20.19
N GLY A 353 -3.51 -23.44 19.26
CA GLY A 353 -2.91 -23.80 17.97
C GLY A 353 -3.89 -23.91 16.81
N GLU A 354 -5.09 -23.34 16.96
CA GLU A 354 -5.99 -23.07 15.85
C GLU A 354 -5.59 -21.75 15.16
N VAL A 355 -6.19 -21.45 14.00
CA VAL A 355 -5.88 -20.26 13.20
C VAL A 355 -7.04 -19.28 13.30
N TYR A 356 -6.80 -18.11 13.90
CA TYR A 356 -7.74 -16.98 13.87
C TYR A 356 -7.79 -16.32 12.49
N GLY A 357 -6.68 -16.32 11.76
CA GLY A 357 -6.57 -15.58 10.50
C GLY A 357 -5.20 -15.70 9.84
N VAL A 358 -4.99 -14.90 8.80
CA VAL A 358 -3.76 -14.88 7.99
C VAL A 358 -3.09 -13.52 8.09
N VAL A 359 -1.87 -13.47 8.64
CA VAL A 359 -1.09 -12.23 8.74
C VAL A 359 -0.74 -11.75 7.34
N PHE A 360 -1.05 -10.49 7.02
CA PHE A 360 -0.83 -9.96 5.66
C PHE A 360 -0.09 -8.63 5.63
N ALA A 361 -0.13 -7.84 6.71
CA ALA A 361 0.45 -6.51 6.71
C ALA A 361 0.84 -6.01 8.11
N LYS A 362 1.48 -4.84 8.12
CA LYS A 362 1.87 -4.09 9.33
C LYS A 362 1.44 -2.63 9.20
N SER A 363 1.32 -1.95 10.34
CA SER A 363 1.12 -0.50 10.36
C SER A 363 2.36 0.25 9.86
N LEU A 364 2.13 1.37 9.16
CA LEU A 364 3.16 2.33 8.77
C LEU A 364 3.37 3.43 9.83
N ASP A 365 2.46 3.55 10.79
CA ASP A 365 2.48 4.56 11.85
C ASP A 365 2.93 4.01 13.22
N ASP A 366 2.72 2.72 13.47
CA ASP A 366 3.08 2.03 14.71
C ASP A 366 3.83 0.71 14.44
N ALA A 367 5.11 0.67 14.83
CA ALA A 367 5.96 -0.50 14.66
C ALA A 367 5.50 -1.73 15.46
N GLN A 368 4.56 -1.57 16.41
CA GLN A 368 3.99 -2.64 17.22
C GLN A 368 2.55 -3.00 16.81
N THR A 369 2.10 -2.56 15.64
CA THR A 369 0.79 -2.90 15.11
C THR A 369 0.90 -3.74 13.82
N GLY A 370 0.23 -4.89 13.83
CA GLY A 370 0.14 -5.83 12.72
C GLY A 370 -1.31 -6.09 12.32
N TYR A 371 -1.52 -6.66 11.12
CA TYR A 371 -2.84 -6.99 10.59
C TYR A 371 -2.92 -8.42 10.09
N ALA A 372 -4.04 -9.07 10.39
CA ALA A 372 -4.39 -10.38 9.88
C ALA A 372 -5.82 -10.39 9.31
N LEU A 373 -6.01 -10.97 8.14
CA LEU A 373 -7.33 -11.25 7.58
C LEU A 373 -8.07 -12.21 8.50
N THR A 374 -9.33 -11.94 8.82
CA THR A 374 -10.14 -12.85 9.65
C THR A 374 -10.42 -14.15 8.89
N ALA A 375 -10.58 -15.27 9.59
CA ALA A 375 -11.04 -16.51 8.96
C ALA A 375 -12.39 -16.35 8.24
N ASP A 376 -13.22 -15.43 8.72
CA ASP A 376 -14.49 -15.04 8.13
C ASP A 376 -14.35 -14.36 6.76
N GLU A 377 -13.40 -13.44 6.61
CA GLU A 377 -13.10 -12.73 5.35
C GLU A 377 -12.72 -13.73 4.24
N ILE A 378 -11.93 -14.75 4.59
CA ILE A 378 -11.32 -15.69 3.66
C ILE A 378 -12.05 -17.05 3.61
N ARG A 379 -13.27 -17.11 4.14
CA ARG A 379 -14.03 -18.36 4.27
C ARG A 379 -14.28 -19.05 2.93
N GLU A 380 -14.56 -18.25 1.90
CA GLU A 380 -14.74 -18.73 0.52
C GLU A 380 -13.43 -19.34 -0.01
N ASP A 381 -12.30 -18.65 0.17
CA ASP A 381 -10.97 -19.13 -0.25
C ASP A 381 -10.59 -20.44 0.45
N ILE A 382 -10.93 -20.58 1.74
CA ILE A 382 -10.73 -21.81 2.50
C ILE A 382 -11.53 -22.96 1.88
N ALA A 383 -12.81 -22.73 1.54
CA ALA A 383 -13.68 -23.75 0.99
C ALA A 383 -13.24 -24.18 -0.42
N GLU A 384 -12.99 -23.22 -1.31
CA GLU A 384 -12.57 -23.46 -2.68
C GLU A 384 -11.16 -24.06 -2.74
N GLY A 385 -10.21 -23.47 -2.02
CA GLY A 385 -8.80 -23.89 -2.00
C GLY A 385 -8.58 -25.32 -1.49
N ARG A 386 -9.48 -25.85 -0.65
CA ARG A 386 -9.44 -27.27 -0.24
C ARG A 386 -9.58 -28.23 -1.41
N THR A 387 -10.32 -27.85 -2.43
CA THR A 387 -10.72 -28.74 -3.55
C THR A 387 -10.15 -28.31 -4.90
N ALA A 388 -9.66 -27.08 -5.00
CA ALA A 388 -8.99 -26.56 -6.19
C ALA A 388 -7.82 -27.47 -6.61
N ALA A 389 -7.78 -27.81 -7.90
CA ALA A 389 -6.81 -28.73 -8.48
C ALA A 389 -6.20 -28.22 -9.80
N GLN A 390 -6.79 -27.19 -10.41
CA GLN A 390 -6.28 -26.59 -11.63
C GLN A 390 -5.32 -25.47 -11.28
N GLN A 391 -4.17 -25.43 -11.94
CA GLN A 391 -3.26 -24.29 -11.87
C GLN A 391 -3.97 -23.02 -12.36
N VAL A 392 -3.82 -21.94 -11.59
CA VAL A 392 -4.27 -20.61 -11.97
C VAL A 392 -3.08 -19.70 -12.17
N ASP A 393 -3.29 -18.64 -12.95
CA ASP A 393 -2.31 -17.60 -13.18
C ASP A 393 -2.12 -16.77 -11.90
N SER A 394 -0.87 -16.48 -11.53
CA SER A 394 -0.52 -15.63 -10.39
C SER A 394 -0.50 -14.14 -10.73
N ASP A 395 -0.99 -13.77 -11.92
CA ASP A 395 -1.07 -12.42 -12.48
C ASP A 395 0.32 -11.72 -12.44
N SER A 396 0.36 -10.41 -12.69
CA SER A 396 1.60 -9.64 -12.76
C SER A 396 2.26 -9.46 -11.38
N CYS A 397 3.39 -8.76 -11.37
CA CYS A 397 4.05 -8.31 -10.14
C CYS A 397 3.08 -7.55 -9.23
N ALA A 398 2.91 -8.03 -8.00
CA ALA A 398 2.22 -7.25 -6.97
C ALA A 398 3.01 -5.95 -6.69
N LEU A 399 2.28 -4.85 -6.45
CA LEU A 399 2.82 -3.49 -6.31
C LEU A 399 3.10 -3.11 -4.85
#